data_AF-A0A915LS84-F1
#
_entry.id   AF-A0A915LS84-F1
#
_cell.length_a   1.000
_cell.length_b   1.000
_cell.length_c   1.000
_cell.angle_alpha   90.00
_cell.angle_beta   90.00
_cell.angle_gamma   90.00
#
_symmetry.space_group_name_H-M   'P 1'
#
loop_
_entity.id
_entity.type
_entity.pdbx_description
1 polymer ?
#
loop_
_entity_poly.entity_id
_entity_poly.type
_entity_poly.pdbx_seq_one_letter_code
_entity_poly.pdbx_strand_id
1 'polypeptide(L)'
;MDEFNFSYADADSYERELAEFYTYSEMDEFALNFECFVKYMREQKKEPFWNKLTRTEKCLIIQEMSASFDSTEPEQRLQAARIILYILQGSYGDFAELEGKHQNSQSSCSDCSTCSEARDLDKEKASTSELELPSKLFKSDHGTGDYEFDCLQNATANAYLLYEQG
;
A
#
# COMPACT_ATOMS: atom_id res chain seq x y z
N MET A 1 29.60 -34.07 25.61
CA MET A 1 29.28 -32.63 25.52
C MET A 1 28.00 -32.62 24.71
N ASP A 2 26.87 -32.54 25.40
CA ASP A 2 25.57 -32.69 24.76
C ASP A 2 25.26 -31.41 23.98
N GLU A 3 25.00 -31.58 22.69
CA GLU A 3 24.67 -30.50 21.76
C GLU A 3 23.23 -30.04 22.05
N PHE A 4 23.09 -28.85 22.63
CA PHE A 4 21.79 -28.27 22.91
C PHE A 4 21.17 -27.80 21.59
N ASN A 5 20.30 -28.63 21.01
CA ASN A 5 19.51 -28.25 19.84
C ASN A 5 18.42 -27.26 20.28
N PHE A 6 18.66 -25.97 20.05
CA PHE A 6 17.64 -24.93 20.18
C PHE A 6 16.66 -25.05 19.01
N SER A 7 15.44 -25.50 19.30
CA SER A 7 14.31 -25.44 18.37
C SER A 7 13.51 -24.17 18.67
N TYR A 8 13.59 -23.18 17.80
CA TYR A 8 12.73 -22.00 17.83
C TYR A 8 11.38 -22.38 17.22
N ALA A 9 10.36 -22.53 18.06
CA ALA A 9 9.03 -22.96 17.65
C ALA A 9 8.22 -21.86 16.93
N ASP A 10 8.75 -20.65 16.91
CA ASP A 10 8.25 -19.43 16.31
C ASP A 10 8.96 -19.06 14.99
N ALA A 11 10.05 -19.75 14.65
CA ALA A 11 10.72 -19.54 13.37
C ALA A 11 9.89 -20.20 12.25
N ASP A 12 9.43 -19.39 11.31
CA ASP A 12 8.72 -19.87 10.14
C ASP A 12 9.68 -20.53 9.13
N SER A 13 9.16 -20.91 7.95
CA SER A 13 10.02 -21.44 6.88
C SER A 13 11.02 -20.37 6.42
N TYR A 14 12.23 -20.81 6.06
CA TYR A 14 13.27 -19.93 5.52
C TYR A 14 12.78 -19.04 4.36
N GLU A 15 11.87 -19.57 3.53
CA GLU A 15 11.27 -18.85 2.41
C GLU A 15 10.41 -17.66 2.88
N ARG A 16 9.65 -17.81 3.97
CA ARG A 16 8.81 -16.75 4.52
C ARG A 16 9.66 -15.66 5.17
N GLU A 17 10.62 -16.04 6.00
CA GLU A 17 11.56 -15.10 6.63
C GLU A 17 12.31 -14.26 5.58
N LEU A 18 12.73 -14.91 4.48
CA LEU A 18 13.39 -14.22 3.38
C LEU A 18 12.44 -13.27 2.64
N ALA A 19 11.18 -13.66 2.42
CA ALA A 19 10.18 -12.80 1.80
C ALA A 19 9.84 -11.57 2.66
N GLU A 20 9.75 -11.74 3.98
CA GLU A 20 9.58 -10.63 4.92
C GLU A 20 10.77 -9.67 4.87
N PHE A 21 11.99 -10.21 4.91
CA PHE A 21 13.21 -9.41 4.81
C PHE A 21 13.22 -8.55 3.52
N TYR A 22 12.87 -9.14 2.38
CA TYR A 22 12.77 -8.39 1.12
C TYR A 22 11.70 -7.30 1.19
N THR A 23 10.52 -7.64 1.70
CA THR A 23 9.42 -6.68 1.87
C THR A 23 9.84 -5.48 2.72
N TYR A 24 10.58 -5.70 3.81
CA TYR A 24 11.10 -4.61 4.63
C TYR A 24 12.17 -3.78 3.93
N SER A 25 13.05 -4.42 3.16
CA SER A 25 14.11 -3.71 2.44
C SER A 25 13.60 -2.83 1.29
N GLU A 26 12.42 -3.14 0.74
CA GLU A 26 11.82 -2.46 -0.41
C GLU A 26 10.77 -1.39 -0.03
N MET A 27 10.60 -1.13 1.27
CA MET A 27 9.55 -0.24 1.78
C MET A 27 9.73 1.21 1.30
N ASP A 28 10.97 1.70 1.26
CA ASP A 28 11.29 3.05 0.79
C ASP A 28 11.01 3.20 -0.71
N GLU A 29 11.34 2.20 -1.51
CA GLU A 29 11.03 2.15 -2.94
C GLU A 29 9.53 2.14 -3.18
N PHE A 30 8.79 1.35 -2.39
CA PHE A 30 7.33 1.31 -2.45
C PHE A 30 6.71 2.68 -2.12
N ALA A 31 7.23 3.37 -1.10
CA ALA A 31 6.77 4.71 -0.71
C ALA A 31 6.86 5.69 -1.88
N LEU A 32 8.00 5.70 -2.58
CA LEU A 32 8.22 6.56 -3.75
C LEU A 32 7.27 6.22 -4.90
N ASN A 33 6.97 4.93 -5.10
CA ASN A 33 6.02 4.49 -6.13
C ASN A 33 4.60 4.97 -5.82
N PHE A 34 4.17 4.82 -4.57
CA PHE A 34 2.88 5.31 -4.08
C PHE A 34 2.76 6.84 -4.22
N GLU A 35 3.77 7.59 -3.81
CA GLU A 35 3.78 9.06 -3.93
C GLU A 35 3.62 9.53 -5.38
N CYS A 36 4.33 8.89 -6.31
CA CYS A 36 4.21 9.18 -7.74
C CYS A 36 2.78 8.93 -8.25
N PHE A 37 2.15 7.81 -7.86
CA PHE A 37 0.77 7.52 -8.22
C PHE A 37 -0.21 8.55 -7.63
N VAL A 38 -0.09 8.88 -6.34
CA VAL A 38 -0.96 9.86 -5.68
C VAL A 38 -0.83 11.23 -6.34
N LYS A 39 0.39 11.66 -6.66
CA LYS A 39 0.65 12.92 -7.35
C LYS A 39 -0.04 12.94 -8.72
N TYR A 40 0.15 11.91 -9.52
CA TYR A 40 -0.50 11.77 -10.82
C TYR A 40 -2.04 11.84 -10.69
N MET A 41 -2.64 11.09 -9.77
CA MET A 41 -4.09 11.08 -9.57
C MET A 41 -4.64 12.46 -9.18
N ARG A 42 -3.91 13.22 -8.37
CA ARG A 42 -4.27 14.59 -7.99
C ARG A 42 -4.18 15.57 -9.15
N GLU A 43 -3.18 15.44 -10.01
CA GLU A 43 -3.06 16.24 -11.25
C GLU A 43 -4.28 15.99 -12.16
N GLN A 44 -4.77 14.76 -12.19
CA GLN A 44 -6.02 14.37 -12.88
C GLN A 44 -7.31 14.73 -12.11
N LYS A 45 -7.20 15.38 -10.94
CA LYS A 45 -8.32 15.74 -10.05
C LYS A 45 -9.19 14.54 -9.65
N LYS A 46 -8.56 13.37 -9.48
CA LYS A 46 -9.20 12.13 -9.03
C LYS A 46 -8.70 11.74 -7.65
N GLU A 47 -9.54 10.99 -6.94
CA GLU A 47 -9.14 10.35 -5.69
C GLU A 47 -8.09 9.26 -5.97
N PRO A 48 -7.03 9.13 -5.15
CA PRO A 48 -5.90 8.25 -5.41
C PRO A 48 -6.20 6.80 -4.99
N PHE A 49 -7.30 6.23 -5.46
CA PHE A 49 -7.69 4.84 -5.18
C PHE A 49 -7.83 4.06 -6.47
N TRP A 50 -6.90 3.17 -6.75
CA TRP A 50 -6.90 2.37 -7.96
C TRP A 50 -8.15 1.50 -8.09
N ASN A 51 -8.57 0.85 -7.00
CA ASN A 51 -9.69 -0.09 -6.95
C ASN A 51 -11.06 0.59 -7.15
N LYS A 52 -11.16 1.90 -6.91
CA LYS A 52 -12.39 2.67 -7.15
C LYS A 52 -12.54 3.10 -8.61
N LEU A 53 -11.50 2.96 -9.44
CA LEU A 53 -11.54 3.32 -10.85
C LEU A 53 -12.28 2.29 -11.69
N THR A 54 -13.00 2.76 -12.70
CA THR A 54 -13.64 1.90 -13.69
C THR A 54 -12.60 1.21 -14.58
N ARG A 55 -12.96 0.08 -15.20
CA ARG A 55 -12.05 -0.63 -16.13
C ARG A 55 -11.54 0.29 -17.25
N THR A 56 -12.42 1.12 -17.80
CA THR A 56 -12.04 2.10 -18.84
C THR A 56 -10.98 3.08 -18.34
N GLU A 57 -11.14 3.62 -17.13
CA GLU A 57 -10.15 4.52 -16.54
C GLU A 57 -8.82 3.83 -16.27
N LYS A 58 -8.85 2.60 -15.74
CA LYS A 58 -7.64 1.79 -15.54
C LYS A 58 -6.89 1.55 -16.84
N CYS A 59 -7.60 1.17 -17.91
CA CYS A 59 -7.01 0.99 -19.24
C CYS A 59 -6.41 2.29 -19.77
N LEU A 60 -7.10 3.42 -19.62
CA LEU A 60 -6.59 4.71 -20.07
C LEU A 60 -5.29 5.11 -19.35
N ILE A 61 -5.24 4.93 -18.03
CA ILE A 61 -4.03 5.21 -17.24
C ILE A 61 -2.88 4.32 -17.72
N ILE A 62 -3.12 3.01 -17.89
CA ILE A 62 -2.10 2.08 -18.37
C ILE A 62 -1.59 2.51 -19.75
N GLN A 63 -2.48 2.85 -20.68
CA GLN A 63 -2.10 3.30 -22.02
C GLN A 63 -1.28 4.60 -21.98
N GLU A 64 -1.64 5.55 -21.11
CA GLU A 64 -0.88 6.80 -20.92
C GLU A 64 0.51 6.54 -20.34
N MET A 65 0.63 5.63 -19.37
CA MET A 65 1.92 5.23 -18.80
C MET A 65 2.79 4.52 -19.85
N SER A 66 2.21 3.62 -20.65
CA SER A 66 2.91 2.96 -21.75
C SER A 66 3.43 3.97 -22.76
N ALA A 67 2.61 4.96 -23.16
CA ALA A 67 3.06 6.03 -24.05
C ALA A 67 4.16 6.90 -23.41
N SER A 68 4.13 7.08 -22.09
CA SER A 68 5.16 7.83 -21.35
C SER A 68 6.50 7.12 -21.30
N PHE A 69 6.56 5.79 -21.50
CA PHE A 69 7.82 5.06 -21.64
C PHE A 69 8.58 5.38 -22.92
N ASP A 70 7.88 5.82 -23.97
CA ASP A 70 8.49 6.25 -25.22
C ASP A 70 9.04 7.69 -25.18
N SER A 71 8.92 8.37 -24.02
CA SER A 71 9.44 9.73 -23.85
C SER A 71 10.96 9.79 -23.88
N THR A 72 11.51 10.84 -24.48
CA THR A 72 12.95 11.14 -24.45
C THR A 72 13.42 11.55 -23.05
N GLU A 73 12.53 12.11 -22.24
CA GLU A 73 12.85 12.61 -20.91
C GLU A 73 12.95 11.47 -19.88
N PRO A 74 14.11 11.28 -19.23
CA PRO A 74 14.31 10.15 -18.31
C PRO A 74 13.41 10.21 -17.09
N GLU A 75 13.12 11.42 -16.61
CA GLU A 75 12.27 11.63 -15.43
C GLU A 75 10.82 11.22 -15.71
N GLN A 76 10.31 11.47 -16.91
CA GLN A 76 8.96 11.07 -17.29
C GLN A 76 8.83 9.54 -17.38
N ARG A 77 9.85 8.87 -17.94
CA ARG A 77 9.89 7.40 -17.96
C ARG A 77 9.97 6.81 -16.55
N LEU A 78 10.76 7.41 -15.67
CA LEU A 78 10.88 6.97 -14.28
C LEU A 78 9.55 7.12 -13.54
N GLN A 79 8.86 8.24 -13.69
CA GLN A 79 7.55 8.46 -13.08
C GLN A 79 6.51 7.45 -13.57
N ALA A 80 6.47 7.19 -14.88
CA ALA A 80 5.60 6.16 -15.46
C ALA A 80 5.93 4.76 -14.91
N ALA A 81 7.22 4.43 -14.76
CA ALA A 81 7.65 3.14 -14.22
C ALA A 81 7.19 2.97 -12.77
N ARG A 82 7.39 4.00 -11.94
CA ARG A 82 6.97 4.02 -10.54
C ARG A 82 5.45 3.82 -10.39
N ILE A 83 4.66 4.49 -11.23
CA ILE A 83 3.20 4.34 -11.23
C ILE A 83 2.78 2.91 -11.60
N ILE A 84 3.36 2.35 -12.66
CA ILE A 84 3.08 0.96 -13.07
C ILE A 84 3.51 -0.04 -11.99
N LEU A 85 4.67 0.15 -11.38
CA LEU A 85 5.15 -0.70 -10.28
C LEU A 85 4.18 -0.68 -9.10
N TYR A 86 3.71 0.49 -8.67
CA TYR A 86 2.70 0.58 -7.60
C TYR A 86 1.42 -0.21 -7.93
N ILE A 87 0.95 -0.11 -9.17
CA ILE A 87 -0.24 -0.84 -9.64
C ILE A 87 0.03 -2.34 -9.60
N LEU A 88 1.17 -2.80 -10.12
CA LEU A 88 1.54 -4.22 -10.16
C LEU A 88 1.83 -4.80 -8.76
N GLN A 89 2.24 -3.98 -7.79
CA GLN A 89 2.39 -4.35 -6.38
C GLN A 89 1.05 -4.56 -5.66
N GLY A 90 -0.09 -4.50 -6.36
CA GLY A 90 -1.41 -4.79 -5.79
C GLY A 90 -2.14 -3.58 -5.23
N SER A 91 -1.62 -2.37 -5.45
CA SER A 91 -2.26 -1.11 -5.03
C SER A 91 -2.58 -1.06 -3.53
N TYR A 92 -1.62 -1.48 -2.70
CA TYR A 92 -1.78 -1.66 -1.25
C TYR A 92 -2.31 -0.40 -0.52
N GLY A 93 -1.97 0.80 -1.01
CA GLY A 93 -2.44 2.07 -0.45
C GLY A 93 -3.97 2.23 -0.38
N ASP A 94 -4.71 1.46 -1.16
CA ASP A 94 -6.16 1.46 -1.15
C ASP A 94 -6.76 0.81 0.11
N PHE A 95 -6.04 -0.10 0.77
CA PHE A 95 -6.53 -0.87 1.93
C PHE A 95 -6.31 -0.14 3.26
N ALA A 96 -5.30 0.71 3.38
CA ALA A 96 -5.07 1.50 4.60
C ALA A 96 -6.20 2.49 4.92
N GLU A 97 -7.00 2.90 3.94
CA GLU A 97 -8.20 3.71 4.19
C GLU A 97 -9.34 2.87 4.80
N LEU A 98 -9.40 1.56 4.53
CA LEU A 98 -10.41 0.67 5.10
C LEU A 98 -10.24 0.55 6.61
N GLU A 99 -9.01 0.47 7.12
CA GLU A 99 -8.75 0.49 8.56
C GLU A 99 -9.27 1.76 9.24
N GLY A 100 -9.08 2.93 8.61
CA GLY A 100 -9.57 4.21 9.15
C GLY A 100 -11.10 4.30 9.22
N LYS A 101 -11.81 3.57 8.35
CA LYS A 101 -13.28 3.48 8.36
C LYS A 101 -13.81 2.42 9.32
N HIS A 102 -13.10 1.30 9.50
CA HIS A 102 -13.45 0.26 10.47
C HIS A 102 -13.31 0.75 11.92
N GLN A 103 -12.31 1.57 12.23
CA GLN A 103 -12.17 2.20 13.55
C GLN A 103 -13.31 3.17 13.87
N ASN A 104 -13.82 3.91 12.87
CA ASN A 104 -14.94 4.84 13.03
C ASN A 104 -16.32 4.17 13.11
N SER A 105 -16.44 2.91 12.66
CA SER A 105 -17.69 2.14 12.74
C SER A 105 -17.78 1.28 14.00
N GLN A 106 -16.66 0.99 14.66
CA GLN A 106 -16.62 0.33 15.97
C GLN A 106 -16.82 1.30 17.16
N SER A 107 -16.77 2.62 16.94
CA SER A 107 -17.04 3.63 17.99
C SER A 107 -18.53 3.92 18.24
N SER A 108 -19.45 3.06 17.78
CA SER A 108 -20.85 3.08 18.23
C SER A 108 -21.16 1.90 19.17
N CYS A 109 -20.28 1.62 20.14
CA CYS A 109 -20.66 0.85 21.32
C CYS A 109 -21.11 1.83 22.42
N SER A 110 -22.31 2.38 22.29
CA SER A 110 -23.01 3.00 23.41
C SER A 110 -23.70 1.89 24.19
N ASP A 111 -22.93 1.17 25.01
CA ASP A 111 -23.34 0.51 26.27
C ASP A 111 -22.26 -0.49 26.73
N CYS A 112 -21.09 0.03 27.10
CA CYS A 112 -20.12 -0.72 27.90
C CYS A 112 -19.62 0.17 29.04
N SER A 113 -19.93 -0.21 30.27
CA SER A 113 -19.67 0.56 31.49
C SER A 113 -18.22 0.41 32.03
N THR A 114 -17.27 0.00 31.19
CA THR A 114 -15.92 -0.42 31.68
C THR A 114 -14.73 0.23 30.97
N CYS A 115 -14.93 1.12 30.00
CA CYS A 115 -13.83 1.82 29.32
C CYS A 115 -13.78 3.31 29.70
N SER A 116 -13.45 3.55 30.97
CA SER A 116 -12.85 4.81 31.43
C SER A 116 -11.34 4.63 31.42
N GLU A 117 -10.59 5.65 31.01
CA GLU A 117 -9.11 5.72 31.02
C GLU A 117 -8.40 5.28 29.73
N ALA A 118 -8.66 6.02 28.64
CA ALA A 118 -7.63 6.45 27.68
C ALA A 118 -8.23 7.52 26.75
N ARG A 119 -8.61 8.66 27.32
CA ARG A 119 -8.83 9.88 26.56
C ARG A 119 -7.81 10.86 27.09
N ASP A 120 -6.75 11.12 26.35
CA ASP A 120 -6.06 12.40 26.27
C ASP A 120 -4.85 12.25 25.35
N LEU A 121 -4.61 13.28 24.52
CA LEU A 121 -3.66 13.39 23.41
C LEU A 121 -4.19 12.68 22.14
N ASP A 122 -4.73 13.33 21.12
CA ASP A 122 -4.19 14.49 20.42
C ASP A 122 -5.30 15.37 19.84
N LYS A 123 -5.26 16.65 20.19
CA LYS A 123 -6.11 17.69 19.62
C LYS A 123 -5.24 18.91 19.29
N GLU A 124 -4.32 18.77 18.34
CA GLU A 124 -3.72 19.93 17.65
C GLU A 124 -2.88 19.49 16.44
N LYS A 125 -3.43 19.64 15.24
CA LYS A 125 -2.89 20.51 14.18
C LYS A 125 -3.63 20.30 12.87
N ALA A 126 -4.45 21.29 12.55
CA ALA A 126 -4.76 21.61 11.17
C ALA A 126 -3.53 22.31 10.55
N SER A 127 -3.31 22.03 9.26
CA SER A 127 -2.51 22.82 8.32
C SER A 127 -0.98 22.71 8.43
N THR A 128 -0.41 21.64 7.87
CA THR A 128 0.90 21.68 7.20
C THR A 128 0.91 20.78 5.97
N SER A 129 1.37 21.34 4.87
CA SER A 129 1.61 20.72 3.57
C SER A 129 2.83 19.81 3.64
N GLU A 130 2.63 18.55 3.98
CA GLU A 130 3.60 17.47 3.79
C GLU A 130 2.77 16.19 3.74
N LEU A 131 2.91 15.39 2.68
CA LEU A 131 2.34 14.05 2.68
C LEU A 131 3.15 13.27 3.68
N GLU A 132 2.71 13.26 4.94
CA GLU A 132 3.06 12.17 5.82
C GLU A 132 2.46 10.93 5.15
N LEU A 133 3.33 10.17 4.46
CA LEU A 133 3.11 8.77 4.15
C LEU A 133 2.42 8.18 5.39
N PRO A 134 1.24 7.56 5.29
CA PRO A 134 0.55 7.16 6.49
C PRO A 134 1.50 6.26 7.27
N SER A 135 1.99 6.71 8.42
CA SER A 135 2.72 5.88 9.38
C SER A 135 1.90 4.65 9.80
N LYS A 136 0.61 4.68 9.48
CA LYS A 136 -0.38 3.59 9.58
C LYS A 136 -0.31 2.56 8.45
N LEU A 137 0.28 2.88 7.29
CA LEU A 137 0.45 1.98 6.14
C LEU A 137 1.46 0.87 6.46
N PHE A 138 2.44 1.17 7.33
CA PHE A 138 3.54 0.29 7.72
C PHE A 138 3.61 0.15 9.25
N LYS A 139 2.50 -0.15 9.91
CA LYS A 139 2.58 -0.60 11.30
C LYS A 139 3.48 -1.85 11.36
N SER A 140 4.16 -2.02 12.48
CA SER A 140 5.18 -3.06 12.75
C SER A 140 4.69 -4.51 12.69
N ASP A 141 3.55 -4.77 12.06
CA ASP A 141 3.06 -6.11 11.81
C ASP A 141 3.81 -6.72 10.61
N HIS A 142 3.91 -8.03 10.65
CA HIS A 142 4.77 -8.84 9.81
C HIS A 142 4.19 -8.90 8.38
N GLY A 143 4.80 -8.19 7.43
CA GLY A 143 4.38 -8.19 6.02
C GLY A 143 3.16 -7.33 5.69
N THR A 144 2.45 -7.65 4.60
CA THR A 144 1.24 -6.96 4.11
C THR A 144 0.00 -7.16 5.00
N GLY A 145 0.17 -7.77 6.19
CA GLY A 145 -0.86 -8.01 7.19
C GLY A 145 -2.05 -8.82 6.65
N ASP A 146 -3.24 -8.56 7.20
CA ASP A 146 -4.51 -9.19 6.79
C ASP A 146 -4.86 -9.02 5.29
N TYR A 147 -4.14 -8.14 4.58
CA TYR A 147 -4.42 -7.78 3.19
C TYR A 147 -3.49 -8.47 2.19
N GLU A 148 -2.56 -9.33 2.63
CA GLU A 148 -1.61 -10.02 1.75
C GLU A 148 -2.31 -10.71 0.58
N PHE A 149 -3.36 -11.47 0.89
CA PHE A 149 -4.12 -12.22 -0.09
C PHE A 149 -4.84 -11.30 -1.09
N ASP A 150 -5.49 -10.23 -0.61
CA ASP A 150 -6.19 -9.27 -1.47
C ASP A 150 -5.20 -8.52 -2.38
N CYS A 151 -4.02 -8.20 -1.87
CA CYS A 151 -2.95 -7.55 -2.64
C CYS A 151 -2.41 -8.47 -3.72
N LEU A 152 -2.22 -9.75 -3.41
CA LEU A 152 -1.79 -10.74 -4.40
C LEU A 152 -2.84 -10.94 -5.50
N GLN A 153 -4.13 -10.98 -5.14
CA GLN A 153 -5.22 -11.04 -6.11
C GLN A 153 -5.25 -9.79 -6.99
N ASN A 154 -5.13 -8.60 -6.40
CA ASN A 154 -5.08 -7.33 -7.13
C ASN A 154 -3.85 -7.25 -8.03
N ALA A 155 -2.68 -7.64 -7.55
CA ALA A 155 -1.45 -7.68 -8.33
C ALA A 155 -1.62 -8.56 -9.57
N THR A 156 -2.19 -9.76 -9.39
CA THR A 156 -2.48 -10.69 -10.48
C THR A 156 -3.47 -10.10 -11.48
N ALA A 157 -4.56 -9.52 -11.00
CA ALA A 157 -5.56 -8.87 -11.86
C ALA A 157 -4.97 -7.68 -12.63
N ASN A 158 -4.15 -6.87 -11.98
CA ASN A 158 -3.48 -5.73 -12.59
C ASN A 158 -2.44 -6.14 -13.63
N ALA A 159 -1.67 -7.19 -13.36
CA ALA A 159 -0.74 -7.77 -14.34
C ALA A 159 -1.48 -8.29 -15.58
N TYR A 160 -2.62 -8.97 -15.37
CA TYR A 160 -3.48 -9.41 -16.46
C TYR A 160 -4.03 -8.23 -17.27
N LEU A 161 -4.51 -7.17 -16.59
CA LEU A 161 -4.97 -5.95 -17.26
C LEU A 161 -3.88 -5.29 -18.10
N LEU A 162 -2.63 -5.23 -17.60
CA LEU A 162 -1.49 -4.69 -18.34
C LEU A 162 -1.18 -5.53 -19.58
N TYR A 163 -1.17 -6.87 -19.43
CA TYR A 163 -0.98 -7.80 -20.54
C TYR A 163 -2.05 -7.65 -21.64
N GLU A 164 -3.31 -7.39 -21.26
CA GLU A 164 -4.37 -7.14 -22.24
C GLU A 164 -4.17 -5.85 -23.05
N GLN A 165 -3.37 -4.89 -22.57
CA GLN A 165 -3.14 -3.61 -23.27
C GLN A 165 -2.04 -3.66 -24.34
N GLY A 166 -1.22 -4.72 -24.40
CA GLY A 166 -0.18 -4.91 -25.41
C GLY A 166 1.22 -4.93 -24.84
#